data_AF-X1NGT2-F1
#
_entry.id   AF-X1NGT2-F1
#
_cell.length_a   1.000
_cell.length_b   1.000
_cell.length_c   1.000
_cell.angle_alpha   90.00
_cell.angle_beta   90.00
_cell.angle_gamma   90.00
#
_symmetry.space_group_name_H-M   'P 1'
#
loop_
_entity.id
_entity.type
_entity.pdbx_description
1 polymer ?
#
loop_
_entity_poly.entity_id
_entity_poly.type
_entity_poly.pdbx_seq_one_letter_code
_entity_poly.pdbx_strand_id
1 'polypeptide(L)'
;PSPQAIALELGKKMPFWDRTIDLVVLTHPSADHVTGLVGVLNRYQFKQVLHPGLDFESDIYDEWLRLVKEKDIKCTIAQAGQQIDLGKVVIKVLNPQIPHLAGTESDIDNNGVVLVMASTRKYSKGQG
;
A
#
# COMPACT_ATOMS: atom_id res chain seq x y z
N PRO A 1 2.49 -8.30 -12.53
CA PRO A 1 3.59 -7.58 -13.24
C PRO A 1 4.95 -8.10 -12.76
N SER A 2 6.00 -8.12 -13.60
CA SER A 2 7.30 -8.65 -13.17
C SER A 2 8.01 -7.69 -12.19
N PRO A 3 8.72 -8.20 -11.17
CA PRO A 3 9.51 -7.36 -10.26
C PRO A 3 10.49 -6.43 -10.95
N GLN A 4 11.07 -6.87 -12.08
CA GLN A 4 12.03 -6.10 -12.85
C GLN A 4 11.38 -4.87 -13.50
N ALA A 5 10.16 -5.03 -14.03
CA ALA A 5 9.42 -3.92 -14.61
C ALA A 5 9.07 -2.88 -13.54
N ILE A 6 8.61 -3.31 -12.36
CA ILE A 6 8.29 -2.40 -11.25
C ILE A 6 9.54 -1.65 -10.78
N ALA A 7 10.65 -2.37 -10.59
CA ALA A 7 11.91 -1.76 -10.14
C ALA A 7 12.47 -0.76 -11.17
N LEU A 8 12.31 -1.04 -12.46
CA LEU A 8 12.71 -0.14 -13.55
C LEU A 8 11.89 1.15 -13.54
N GLU A 9 10.57 1.06 -13.40
CA GLU A 9 9.71 2.24 -13.34
C GLU A 9 9.98 3.08 -12.09
N LEU A 10 10.19 2.45 -10.94
CA LEU A 10 10.61 3.17 -9.72
C LEU A 10 11.95 3.88 -9.92
N GLY A 11 12.93 3.24 -10.56
CA GLY A 11 14.23 3.85 -10.88
C GLY A 11 14.15 5.04 -11.83
N LYS A 12 13.09 5.17 -12.64
CA LYS A 12 12.84 6.35 -13.47
C LYS A 12 12.19 7.51 -12.70
N LYS A 13 11.52 7.22 -11.59
CA LYS A 13 10.72 8.18 -10.81
C LYS A 13 11.41 8.65 -9.52
N MET A 14 12.38 7.90 -9.04
CA MET A 14 13.12 8.17 -7.81
C MET A 14 14.60 8.44 -8.08
N PRO A 15 15.27 9.28 -7.27
CA PRO A 15 16.73 9.42 -7.33
C PRO A 15 17.43 8.06 -7.14
N PHE A 16 18.55 7.82 -7.83
CA PHE A 16 19.21 6.51 -7.83
C PHE A 16 19.63 6.01 -6.44
N TRP A 17 19.89 6.94 -5.53
CA TRP A 17 20.29 6.68 -4.14
C TRP A 17 19.09 6.46 -3.21
N ASP A 18 17.90 6.92 -3.59
CA ASP A 18 16.71 6.78 -2.74
C ASP A 18 16.03 5.44 -3.02
N ARG A 19 15.99 4.60 -1.98
CA ARG A 19 15.34 3.29 -2.01
C ARG A 19 14.21 3.20 -0.99
N THR A 20 13.75 4.33 -0.46
CA THR A 20 12.74 4.35 0.58
C THR A 20 11.36 4.57 -0.02
N ILE A 21 10.42 3.67 0.28
CA ILE A 21 9.01 3.83 -0.05
C ILE A 21 8.27 4.08 1.26
N ASP A 22 7.69 5.27 1.39
CA ASP A 22 6.98 5.67 2.61
C ASP A 22 5.72 4.81 2.83
N LEU A 23 4.99 4.48 1.78
CA LEU A 23 3.77 3.65 1.86
C LEU A 23 3.62 2.76 0.64
N VAL A 24 3.43 1.47 0.87
CA VAL A 24 2.97 0.49 -0.13
C VAL A 24 1.49 0.16 0.15
N VAL A 25 0.65 0.20 -0.88
CA VAL A 25 -0.77 -0.15 -0.78
C VAL A 25 -1.03 -1.41 -1.57
N LEU A 26 -1.48 -2.48 -0.89
CA LEU A 26 -2.02 -3.67 -1.53
C LEU A 26 -3.54 -3.49 -1.65
N THR A 27 -4.04 -3.29 -2.87
CA THR A 27 -5.46 -2.96 -3.10
C THR A 27 -6.37 -4.16 -2.93
N HIS A 28 -5.97 -5.33 -3.44
CA HIS A 28 -6.64 -6.60 -3.22
C HIS A 28 -5.59 -7.73 -3.24
N PRO A 29 -5.83 -8.85 -2.55
CA PRO A 29 -4.85 -9.93 -2.36
C PRO A 29 -4.63 -10.83 -3.59
N SER A 30 -4.83 -10.36 -4.82
CA SER A 30 -4.60 -11.22 -6.00
C SER A 30 -3.11 -11.58 -6.18
N ALA A 31 -2.85 -12.82 -6.58
CA ALA A 31 -1.51 -13.40 -6.63
C ALA A 31 -0.53 -12.64 -7.55
N ASP A 32 -1.02 -11.98 -8.60
CA ASP A 32 -0.22 -11.22 -9.55
C ASP A 32 0.26 -9.86 -9.00
N HIS A 33 -0.43 -9.29 -8.01
CA HIS A 33 0.02 -8.11 -7.29
C HIS A 33 1.05 -8.45 -6.21
N VAL A 34 0.79 -9.50 -5.43
CA VAL A 34 1.67 -9.90 -4.31
C VAL A 34 3.04 -10.35 -4.81
N THR A 35 3.09 -11.15 -5.89
CA THR A 35 4.36 -11.63 -6.48
C THR A 35 5.29 -10.49 -6.90
N GLY A 36 4.73 -9.42 -7.47
CA GLY A 36 5.50 -8.22 -7.83
C GLY A 36 6.09 -7.52 -6.62
N LEU A 37 5.30 -7.37 -5.56
CA LEU A 37 5.69 -6.66 -4.33
C LEU A 37 6.82 -7.37 -3.57
N VAL A 38 6.80 -8.71 -3.50
CA VAL A 38 7.89 -9.50 -2.89
C VAL A 38 9.23 -9.16 -3.55
N GLY A 39 9.26 -9.07 -4.87
CA GLY A 39 10.49 -8.72 -5.59
C GLY A 39 10.94 -7.26 -5.39
N VAL A 40 10.02 -6.32 -5.15
CA VAL A 40 10.35 -4.92 -4.85
C VAL A 40 10.90 -4.79 -3.43
N LEU A 41 10.35 -5.54 -2.46
CA LEU A 41 10.78 -5.58 -1.07
C LEU A 41 12.26 -5.99 -0.91
N ASN A 42 12.80 -6.74 -1.86
CA ASN A 42 14.22 -7.11 -1.90
C ASN A 42 15.15 -5.97 -2.33
N ARG A 43 14.63 -4.91 -2.94
CA ARG A 43 15.41 -3.80 -3.53
C ARG A 43 15.13 -2.45 -2.88
N TYR A 44 14.01 -2.31 -2.19
CA TYR A 44 13.53 -1.08 -1.58
C TYR A 44 13.17 -1.33 -0.12
N GLN A 45 13.33 -0.30 0.71
CA GLN A 45 12.92 -0.29 2.10
C GLN A 45 11.53 0.31 2.21
N PHE A 46 10.58 -0.43 2.80
CA PHE A 46 9.22 0.07 3.02
C PHE A 46 9.09 0.55 4.46
N LYS A 47 8.52 1.74 4.67
CA LYS A 47 8.21 2.21 6.03
C LYS A 47 6.90 1.63 6.53
N GLN A 48 5.87 1.57 5.68
CA GLN A 48 4.59 0.97 6.02
C GLN A 48 3.88 0.32 4.83
N VAL A 49 3.05 -0.67 5.15
CA VAL A 49 2.14 -1.35 4.23
C VAL A 49 0.70 -1.07 4.69
N LEU A 50 -0.17 -0.77 3.73
CA LEU A 50 -1.62 -0.71 3.90
C LEU A 50 -2.26 -1.83 3.08
N HIS A 51 -3.12 -2.64 3.70
CA HIS A 51 -3.77 -3.78 3.03
C HIS A 51 -5.22 -3.95 3.54
N PRO A 52 -6.13 -4.64 2.82
CA PRO A 52 -7.55 -4.67 3.16
C PRO A 52 -7.89 -5.55 4.37
N GLY A 53 -6.95 -6.30 4.94
CA GLY A 53 -7.23 -7.18 6.09
C GLY A 53 -8.21 -8.31 5.79
N LEU A 54 -8.30 -8.75 4.53
CA LEU A 54 -9.14 -9.87 4.11
C LEU A 54 -8.45 -11.20 4.46
N ASP A 55 -9.23 -12.14 4.98
CA ASP A 55 -8.84 -13.55 5.05
C ASP A 55 -8.82 -14.11 3.63
N PHE A 56 -7.63 -14.37 3.11
CA PHE A 56 -7.42 -14.88 1.76
C PHE A 56 -6.44 -16.05 1.82
N GLU A 57 -6.94 -17.25 1.55
CA GLU A 57 -6.13 -18.47 1.53
C GLU A 57 -5.19 -18.44 0.33
N SER A 58 -3.93 -18.06 0.57
CA SER A 58 -2.92 -18.02 -0.49
C SER A 58 -1.50 -18.04 0.06
N ASP A 59 -0.75 -19.07 -0.32
CA ASP A 59 0.66 -19.25 0.08
C ASP A 59 1.51 -17.99 -0.19
N ILE A 60 1.25 -17.29 -1.30
CA ILE A 60 2.02 -16.08 -1.65
C ILE A 60 1.66 -14.89 -0.77
N TYR A 61 0.40 -14.78 -0.34
CA TYR A 61 -0.05 -13.73 0.57
C TYR A 61 0.49 -13.97 1.99
N ASP A 62 0.50 -15.23 2.44
CA ASP A 62 1.09 -15.61 3.72
C ASP A 62 2.60 -15.35 3.74
N GLU A 63 3.30 -15.68 2.65
CA GLU A 63 4.72 -15.37 2.50
C GLU A 63 4.98 -13.85 2.52
N TRP A 64 4.12 -13.06 1.88
CA TRP A 64 4.20 -11.60 1.94
C TRP A 64 4.02 -11.08 3.36
N LEU A 65 3.02 -11.55 4.10
CA LEU A 65 2.80 -11.16 5.49
C LEU A 65 3.97 -11.57 6.38
N ARG A 66 4.55 -12.76 6.15
CA ARG A 66 5.77 -13.22 6.83
C ARG A 66 6.93 -12.27 6.59
N LEU A 67 7.21 -11.91 5.34
CA LEU A 67 8.31 -11.00 4.98
C LEU A 67 8.13 -9.59 5.55
N VAL A 68 6.89 -9.06 5.55
CA VAL A 68 6.56 -7.77 6.17
C VAL A 68 6.86 -7.80 7.66
N LYS A 69 6.47 -8.90 8.35
CA LYS A 69 6.73 -9.10 9.77
C LYS A 69 8.21 -9.27 10.07
N GLU A 70 8.94 -10.08 9.29
CA GLU A 70 10.38 -10.32 9.48
C GLU A 70 11.23 -9.06 9.31
N LYS A 71 10.78 -8.13 8.46
CA LYS A 71 11.47 -6.86 8.22
C LYS A 71 11.00 -5.74 9.17
N ASP A 72 10.15 -6.06 10.15
CA ASP A 72 9.55 -5.11 11.10
C ASP A 72 8.89 -3.91 10.42
N ILE A 73 8.21 -4.18 9.30
CA ILE A 73 7.52 -3.13 8.52
C ILE A 73 6.15 -2.91 9.15
N LYS A 74 5.82 -1.64 9.41
CA LYS A 74 4.52 -1.26 9.96
C LYS A 74 3.41 -1.70 8.99
N CYS A 75 2.63 -2.70 9.39
CA CYS A 75 1.48 -3.18 8.62
C CYS A 75 0.19 -2.60 9.22
N THR A 76 -0.65 -1.98 8.39
CA THR A 76 -1.90 -1.35 8.80
C THR A 76 -3.05 -1.88 7.96
N ILE A 77 -4.15 -2.26 8.59
CA ILE A 77 -5.38 -2.64 7.90
C ILE A 77 -6.09 -1.36 7.42
N ALA A 78 -6.47 -1.35 6.15
CA ALA A 78 -7.24 -0.28 5.53
C ALA A 78 -8.68 -0.33 6.01
N GLN A 79 -9.20 0.81 6.46
CA GLN A 79 -10.59 0.95 6.86
C GLN A 79 -11.17 2.27 6.36
N ALA A 80 -12.37 2.22 5.80
CA ALA A 80 -13.11 3.41 5.39
C ALA A 80 -13.19 4.44 6.54
N GLY A 81 -12.81 5.68 6.25
CA GLY A 81 -12.74 6.76 7.23
C GLY A 81 -11.34 6.98 7.84
N GLN A 82 -10.42 6.02 7.71
CA GLN A 82 -9.04 6.18 8.14
C GLN A 82 -8.33 7.29 7.35
N GLN A 83 -7.43 8.01 8.03
CA GLN A 83 -6.51 8.96 7.41
C GLN A 83 -5.06 8.57 7.67
N ILE A 84 -4.22 8.72 6.64
CA ILE A 84 -2.78 8.50 6.70
C ILE A 84 -2.11 9.79 6.27
N ASP A 85 -1.37 10.41 7.19
CA ASP A 85 -0.59 11.62 6.94
C ASP A 85 0.85 11.25 6.57
N LEU A 86 1.26 11.63 5.35
CA LEU A 86 2.62 11.48 4.84
C LEU A 86 3.37 12.83 4.82
N GLY A 87 2.91 13.80 5.60
CA GLY A 87 3.43 15.16 5.75
C GLY A 87 3.00 16.11 4.62
N LYS A 88 3.30 15.76 3.37
CA LYS A 88 2.95 16.57 2.18
C LYS A 88 1.62 16.19 1.55
N VAL A 89 1.14 14.99 1.87
CA VAL A 89 -0.07 14.38 1.34
C VAL A 89 -0.80 13.72 2.50
N VAL A 90 -2.10 13.99 2.59
CA VAL A 90 -3.01 13.23 3.43
C VAL A 90 -3.80 12.30 2.52
N ILE A 91 -3.79 11.02 2.87
CA ILE A 91 -4.55 9.98 2.20
C ILE A 91 -5.76 9.65 3.07
N LYS A 92 -6.96 9.68 2.50
CA LYS A 92 -8.18 9.18 3.13
C LYS A 92 -8.57 7.85 2.49
N VAL A 93 -8.81 6.86 3.33
CA VAL A 93 -9.32 5.55 2.91
C VAL A 93 -10.84 5.63 2.76
N LEU A 94 -11.35 5.24 1.61
CA LEU A 94 -12.77 5.22 1.28
C LEU A 94 -13.38 3.80 1.36
N ASN A 95 -12.56 2.76 1.18
CA ASN A 95 -12.93 1.34 1.24
C ASN A 95 -11.69 0.52 1.70
N PRO A 96 -11.82 -0.65 2.35
CA PRO A 96 -13.05 -1.41 2.66
C PRO A 96 -13.88 -0.85 3.80
N GLN A 97 -15.17 -1.20 3.81
CA GLN A 97 -16.05 -1.04 4.97
C GLN A 97 -15.77 -2.12 6.02
N ILE A 98 -16.04 -1.85 7.29
CA ILE A 98 -15.99 -2.86 8.35
C ILE A 98 -17.37 -2.94 9.01
N PRO A 99 -18.04 -4.12 9.03
CA PRO A 99 -17.56 -5.41 8.52
C PRO A 99 -17.43 -5.44 6.98
N HIS A 100 -16.56 -6.33 6.48
CA HIS A 100 -16.38 -6.56 5.04
C HIS A 100 -17.68 -7.05 4.39
N LEU A 101 -17.86 -6.72 3.11
CA LEU A 101 -18.94 -7.28 2.30
C LEU A 101 -18.73 -8.79 2.14
N ALA A 102 -19.79 -9.57 2.31
CA ALA A 102 -19.79 -11.01 2.19
C ALA A 102 -21.03 -11.49 1.44
N GLY A 103 -20.90 -12.57 0.67
CA GLY A 103 -22.00 -13.18 -0.08
C GLY A 103 -22.37 -12.43 -1.36
N THR A 104 -21.44 -11.65 -1.92
CA THR A 104 -21.59 -10.97 -3.21
C THR A 104 -21.01 -11.83 -4.35
N GLU A 105 -21.14 -11.36 -5.59
CA GLU A 105 -20.53 -12.04 -6.75
C GLU A 105 -18.99 -12.06 -6.71
N SER A 106 -18.36 -11.08 -6.05
CA SER A 106 -16.89 -11.03 -5.84
C SER A 106 -16.55 -10.25 -4.57
N ASP A 107 -16.49 -10.95 -3.43
CA ASP A 107 -16.19 -10.32 -2.13
C ASP A 107 -14.77 -9.73 -2.07
N ILE A 108 -13.80 -10.35 -2.77
CA ILE A 108 -12.40 -9.89 -2.77
C ILE A 108 -12.28 -8.52 -3.45
N ASP A 109 -12.88 -8.36 -4.63
CA ASP A 109 -12.80 -7.12 -5.38
C ASP A 109 -13.63 -6.01 -4.72
N ASN A 110 -14.81 -6.37 -4.21
CA ASN A 110 -15.72 -5.44 -3.54
C ASN A 110 -15.12 -4.85 -2.25
N ASN A 111 -14.22 -5.57 -1.60
CA ASN A 111 -13.49 -5.10 -0.42
C ASN A 111 -12.09 -4.54 -0.75
N GLY A 112 -11.82 -4.20 -2.02
CA GLY A 112 -10.56 -3.60 -2.42
C GLY A 112 -10.31 -2.21 -1.80
N VAL A 113 -9.04 -1.88 -1.55
CA VAL A 113 -8.65 -0.58 -0.98
C VAL A 113 -8.89 0.55 -1.98
N VAL A 114 -9.69 1.55 -1.58
CA VAL A 114 -9.93 2.77 -2.36
C VAL A 114 -9.42 3.97 -1.59
N LEU A 115 -8.64 4.82 -2.25
CA LEU A 115 -7.98 5.97 -1.62
C LEU A 115 -8.29 7.26 -2.36
N VAL A 116 -8.40 8.35 -1.60
CA VAL A 116 -8.34 9.71 -2.15
C VAL A 116 -7.21 10.47 -1.47
N MET A 117 -6.50 11.29 -2.24
CA MET A 117 -5.32 12.03 -1.76
C MET A 117 -5.54 13.52 -1.86
N ALA A 118 -5.12 14.26 -0.84
CA ALA A 118 -5.08 15.71 -0.83
C ALA A 118 -3.66 16.18 -0.49
N SER A 119 -3.13 17.14 -1.25
CA SER A 119 -1.85 17.76 -0.92
C SER A 119 -2.02 18.83 0.15
N THR A 120 -1.14 18.85 1.14
CA THR A 120 -1.08 19.92 2.13
C THR A 120 -0.36 21.12 1.50
N ARG A 121 -1.12 22.17 1.12
CA ARG A 121 -0.50 23.44 0.71
C ARG A 121 0.15 24.09 1.92
N LYS A 122 1.46 24.37 1.86
CA LYS A 122 2.10 25.28 2.81
C LYS A 122 1.55 26.69 2.58
N TYR A 123 0.87 27.25 3.58
CA TYR A 123 0.63 28.70 3.63
C TYR A 123 1.97 29.39 3.86
N SER A 124 2.50 30.06 2.83
CA SER A 124 3.55 31.06 3.02
C SER A 124 2.89 32.28 3.67
N LYS A 125 3.12 32.49 4.98
CA LYS A 125 2.93 33.82 5.54
C LYS A 125 4.00 34.71 4.90
N GLY A 126 3.56 35.62 4.04
CA GLY A 126 4.39 36.70 3.56
C GLY A 126 5.01 37.45 4.74
N GLN A 127 6.32 37.61 4.68
CA GLN A 127 7.01 38.57 5.55
C GLN A 127 6.52 39.97 5.20
N GLY A 128 6.14 40.72 6.23
CA GLY A 128 6.01 42.17 6.22
C GLY A 128 6.94 42.74 7.28
#